data_AF-A0A3R7V2S0-F1
#
_entry.id   AF-A0A3R7V2S0-F1
#
_cell.length_a   1.000
_cell.length_b   1.000
_cell.length_c   1.000
_cell.angle_alpha   90.00
_cell.angle_beta   90.00
_cell.angle_gamma   90.00
#
_symmetry.space_group_name_H-M   'P 1'
#
loop_
_entity.id
_entity.type
_entity.pdbx_description
1 polymer ?
#
loop_
_entity_poly.entity_id
_entity_poly.type
_entity_poly.pdbx_seq_one_letter_code
_entity_poly.pdbx_strand_id
1 'polypeptide(L)'
;MSHSFALDFSDANKLLVDLQDHYIRPANSKDLPQISAIEQLTSAYPCSNKQLQNCIHQTYVLCQDDAIQGFTVIVTVENQAELHTIAITPEAQGKGLGSLFLQALIQALPTMIEQFYLEVRVSNYRAIRLYHRLGFIKIAERKDYYRHGLGREDAVVMARIRR
;
A
#
# COMPACT_ATOMS: atom_id res chain seq x y z
N MET A 1 -16.43 1.78 -17.79
CA MET A 1 -15.00 1.80 -18.17
C MET A 1 -14.24 2.45 -17.02
N SER A 2 -13.62 1.65 -16.15
CA SER A 2 -12.80 2.12 -15.04
C SER A 2 -11.53 2.77 -15.61
N HIS A 3 -11.46 4.09 -15.58
CA HIS A 3 -10.25 4.81 -15.91
C HIS A 3 -9.32 4.68 -14.70
N SER A 4 -8.35 3.77 -14.78
CA SER A 4 -7.26 3.71 -13.81
C SER A 4 -6.36 4.92 -14.08
N PHE A 5 -6.28 5.85 -13.14
CA PHE A 5 -5.37 6.99 -13.24
C PHE A 5 -3.97 6.55 -12.84
N ALA A 6 -2.97 6.91 -13.64
CA ALA A 6 -1.58 6.70 -13.24
C ALA A 6 -1.21 7.71 -12.15
N LEU A 7 -0.60 7.24 -11.06
CA LEU A 7 -0.03 8.12 -10.03
C LEU A 7 1.18 8.87 -10.58
N ASP A 8 1.30 10.16 -10.26
CA ASP A 8 2.46 10.97 -10.61
C ASP A 8 3.44 11.04 -9.44
N PHE A 9 4.61 10.43 -9.62
CA PHE A 9 5.66 10.37 -8.59
C PHE A 9 6.72 11.46 -8.72
N SER A 10 6.59 12.42 -9.64
CA SER A 10 7.61 13.44 -9.90
C SER A 10 7.94 14.27 -8.66
N ASP A 11 6.92 14.69 -7.92
CA ASP A 11 7.09 15.40 -6.65
C ASP A 11 7.28 14.44 -5.46
N ALA A 12 6.60 13.29 -5.48
CA ALA A 12 6.67 12.31 -4.40
C ALA A 12 8.09 11.72 -4.25
N ASN A 13 8.80 11.48 -5.37
CA ASN A 13 10.17 10.99 -5.34
C ASN A 13 11.15 12.02 -4.77
N LYS A 14 10.87 13.33 -4.83
CA LYS A 14 11.71 14.35 -4.18
C LYS A 14 11.78 14.18 -2.67
N LEU A 15 10.74 13.63 -2.03
CA LEU A 15 10.79 13.28 -0.61
C LEU A 15 11.72 12.11 -0.29
N LEU A 16 12.06 11.30 -1.29
CA LEU A 16 12.86 10.09 -1.15
C LEU A 16 14.32 10.28 -1.60
N VAL A 17 14.61 11.33 -2.38
CA VAL A 17 15.97 11.63 -2.90
C VAL A 17 17.01 11.73 -1.79
N ASP A 18 16.66 12.32 -0.64
CA ASP A 18 17.60 12.48 0.48
C ASP A 18 17.75 11.22 1.35
N LEU A 19 17.04 10.14 1.02
CA LEU A 19 17.01 8.89 1.78
C LEU A 19 17.58 7.74 0.96
N GLN A 20 18.92 7.68 0.87
CA GLN A 20 19.65 6.50 0.37
C GLN A 20 19.11 5.99 -0.99
N ASP A 21 18.90 6.88 -1.96
CA ASP A 21 18.51 6.55 -3.34
C ASP A 21 17.21 5.74 -3.49
N HIS A 22 16.24 5.98 -2.61
CA HIS A 22 14.91 5.40 -2.76
C HIS A 22 14.08 6.12 -3.81
N TYR A 23 13.28 5.37 -4.58
CA TYR A 23 12.29 5.93 -5.49
C TYR A 23 11.09 4.99 -5.65
N ILE A 24 9.98 5.55 -6.10
CA ILE A 24 8.75 4.82 -6.40
C ILE A 24 8.52 4.83 -7.91
N ARG A 25 8.09 3.68 -8.42
CA ARG A 25 7.63 3.53 -9.81
C ARG A 25 6.47 2.55 -9.92
N PRO A 26 5.68 2.61 -11.02
CA PRO A 26 4.77 1.54 -11.37
C PRO A 26 5.51 0.19 -11.49
N ALA A 27 4.87 -0.87 -11.03
CA ALA A 27 5.33 -2.22 -11.25
C ALA A 27 5.08 -2.66 -12.70
N ASN A 28 5.88 -3.61 -13.17
CA ASN A 28 5.66 -4.30 -14.44
C ASN A 28 5.81 -5.82 -14.25
N SER A 29 5.50 -6.59 -15.30
CA SER A 29 5.48 -8.05 -15.23
C SER A 29 6.82 -8.69 -14.82
N LYS A 30 7.96 -8.02 -15.02
CA LYS A 30 9.28 -8.52 -14.59
C LYS A 30 9.49 -8.41 -13.08
N ASP A 31 8.74 -7.55 -12.40
CA ASP A 31 8.81 -7.38 -10.95
C ASP A 31 8.02 -8.46 -10.19
N LEU A 32 7.11 -9.17 -10.88
CA LEU A 32 6.20 -10.14 -10.28
C LEU A 32 6.89 -11.20 -9.39
N PRO A 33 8.05 -11.79 -9.78
CA PRO A 33 8.76 -12.72 -8.91
C PRO A 33 9.22 -12.09 -7.59
N GLN A 34 9.72 -10.85 -7.61
CA GLN A 34 10.16 -10.15 -6.41
C GLN A 34 8.97 -9.73 -5.54
N ILE A 35 7.90 -9.21 -6.15
CA ILE A 35 6.66 -8.84 -5.44
C ILE A 35 6.05 -10.07 -4.76
N SER A 36 6.00 -11.21 -5.45
CA SER A 36 5.52 -12.47 -4.88
C SER A 36 6.35 -12.94 -3.70
N ALA A 37 7.68 -12.83 -3.79
CA ALA A 37 8.57 -13.16 -2.67
C ALA A 37 8.31 -12.27 -1.46
N ILE A 38 8.13 -10.96 -1.65
CA ILE A 38 7.79 -10.03 -0.56
C ILE A 38 6.44 -10.38 0.06
N GLU A 39 5.42 -10.64 -0.76
CA GLU A 39 4.08 -11.04 -0.29
C GLU A 39 4.15 -12.32 0.57
N GLN A 40 4.91 -13.33 0.14
CA GLN A 40 5.10 -14.57 0.90
C GLN A 40 5.80 -14.35 2.25
N LEU A 41 6.74 -13.42 2.32
CA LEU A 41 7.48 -13.12 3.55
C LEU A 41 6.72 -12.24 4.54
N THR A 42 5.75 -11.47 4.07
CA THR A 42 5.11 -10.41 4.87
C THR A 42 3.64 -10.67 5.17
N SER A 43 2.97 -11.52 4.39
CA SER A 43 1.55 -11.84 4.56
C SER A 43 1.34 -13.21 5.19
N ALA A 44 0.49 -13.28 6.22
CA ALA A 44 0.05 -14.55 6.81
C ALA A 44 -0.85 -15.35 5.85
N TYR A 45 -1.45 -14.69 4.86
CA TYR A 45 -2.33 -15.28 3.85
C TYR A 45 -1.96 -14.70 2.48
N PRO A 46 -0.82 -15.13 1.91
CA PRO A 46 -0.26 -14.49 0.74
C PRO A 46 -1.18 -14.64 -0.47
N CYS A 47 -1.31 -13.55 -1.24
CA CYS A 47 -1.94 -13.59 -2.55
C CYS A 47 -1.23 -14.59 -3.47
N SER A 48 -2.00 -15.28 -4.31
CA SER A 48 -1.44 -16.11 -5.37
C SER A 48 -0.76 -15.24 -6.45
N ASN A 49 0.22 -15.82 -7.16
CA ASN A 49 0.85 -15.15 -8.31
C ASN A 49 -0.16 -14.64 -9.34
N LYS A 50 -1.26 -15.37 -9.56
CA LYS A 50 -2.31 -14.97 -10.49
C LYS A 50 -3.04 -13.71 -9.99
N GLN A 51 -3.31 -13.61 -8.69
CA GLN A 51 -3.93 -12.40 -8.12
C GLN A 51 -3.00 -11.19 -8.25
N LEU A 52 -1.71 -11.36 -7.93
CA LEU A 52 -0.70 -10.30 -8.09
C LEU A 52 -0.53 -9.89 -9.56
N GLN A 53 -0.53 -10.85 -10.48
CA GLN A 53 -0.45 -10.56 -11.92
C GLN A 53 -1.66 -9.77 -12.40
N ASN A 54 -2.86 -10.08 -11.91
CA ASN A 54 -4.08 -9.37 -12.31
C ASN A 54 -4.09 -7.90 -11.87
N CYS A 55 -3.48 -7.58 -10.72
CA CYS A 55 -3.41 -6.21 -10.21
C CYS A 55 -2.05 -5.52 -10.47
N ILE A 56 -1.18 -6.08 -11.32
CA ILE A 56 0.17 -5.52 -11.55
C ILE A 56 0.13 -4.07 -12.06
N HIS A 57 -0.88 -3.74 -12.85
CA HIS A 57 -1.11 -2.38 -13.39
C HIS A 57 -1.58 -1.37 -12.33
N GLN A 58 -2.01 -1.85 -11.17
CA GLN A 58 -2.39 -1.09 -9.98
C GLN A 58 -1.34 -1.19 -8.87
N THR A 59 -0.19 -1.79 -9.18
CA THR A 59 0.87 -2.05 -8.22
C THR A 59 1.99 -1.03 -8.41
N TYR A 60 2.48 -0.50 -7.29
CA TYR A 60 3.65 0.38 -7.25
C TYR A 60 4.71 -0.23 -6.36
N VAL A 61 5.98 -0.04 -6.71
CA VAL A 61 7.12 -0.59 -5.98
C VAL A 61 7.95 0.54 -5.40
N LEU A 62 8.42 0.35 -4.17
CA LEU A 62 9.46 1.15 -3.56
C LEU A 62 10.79 0.45 -3.84
N CYS A 63 11.66 1.12 -4.59
CA CYS A 63 12.99 0.65 -4.92
C CYS A 63 14.04 1.39 -4.10
N GLN A 64 15.16 0.72 -3.86
CA GLN A 64 16.44 1.30 -3.49
C GLN A 64 17.43 0.78 -4.53
N ASP A 65 18.06 1.68 -5.28
CA ASP A 65 18.82 1.31 -6.49
C ASP A 65 17.97 0.44 -7.45
N ASP A 66 18.40 -0.79 -7.73
CA ASP A 66 17.66 -1.74 -8.57
C ASP A 66 16.86 -2.78 -7.75
N ALA A 67 16.87 -2.69 -6.42
CA ALA A 67 16.23 -3.66 -5.53
C ALA A 67 14.87 -3.18 -5.01
N ILE A 68 13.84 -3.99 -5.17
CA ILE A 68 12.51 -3.72 -4.60
C ILE A 68 12.54 -3.95 -3.09
N GLN A 69 12.35 -2.88 -2.32
CA GLN A 69 12.24 -2.89 -0.85
C GLN A 69 10.81 -3.07 -0.38
N GLY A 70 9.83 -2.85 -1.24
CA GLY A 70 8.42 -3.00 -0.90
C GLY A 70 7.50 -2.76 -2.09
N PHE A 71 6.22 -3.09 -1.91
CA PHE A 71 5.20 -2.84 -2.91
C PHE A 71 3.87 -2.46 -2.27
N THR A 72 3.01 -1.87 -3.09
CA THR A 72 1.65 -1.50 -2.72
C THR A 72 0.71 -1.82 -3.86
N VAL A 73 -0.55 -2.15 -3.55
CA VAL A 73 -1.63 -2.21 -4.54
C VAL A 73 -2.63 -1.12 -4.20
N ILE A 74 -2.88 -0.21 -5.15
CA ILE A 74 -3.86 0.87 -5.00
C ILE A 74 -4.86 0.79 -6.15
N VAL A 75 -6.14 0.69 -5.79
CA VAL A 75 -7.24 0.71 -6.74
C VAL A 75 -7.90 2.07 -6.69
N THR A 76 -8.11 2.70 -7.85
CA THR A 76 -8.83 3.97 -7.97
C THR A 76 -10.15 3.79 -8.69
N VAL A 77 -11.23 4.34 -8.14
CA VAL A 77 -12.57 4.35 -8.76
C VAL A 77 -13.18 5.73 -8.52
N GLU A 78 -13.56 6.41 -9.59
CA GLU A 78 -14.12 7.77 -9.52
C GLU A 78 -13.24 8.74 -8.69
N ASN A 79 -13.77 9.30 -7.60
CA ASN A 79 -13.06 10.20 -6.68
C ASN A 79 -12.44 9.46 -5.47
N GLN A 80 -12.30 8.14 -5.54
CA GLN A 80 -11.84 7.30 -4.44
C GLN A 80 -10.58 6.50 -4.80
N ALA A 81 -9.70 6.34 -3.82
CA ALA A 81 -8.61 5.39 -3.83
C ALA A 81 -8.76 4.39 -2.68
N GLU A 82 -8.30 3.16 -2.89
CA GLU A 82 -8.27 2.11 -1.87
C GLU A 82 -6.88 1.48 -1.82
N LEU A 83 -6.30 1.42 -0.62
CA LEU A 83 -5.05 0.72 -0.35
C LEU A 83 -5.38 -0.74 -0.03
N HIS A 84 -5.13 -1.63 -0.99
CA HIS A 84 -5.41 -3.06 -0.83
C HIS A 84 -4.28 -3.78 -0.10
N THR A 85 -3.04 -3.46 -0.46
CA THR A 85 -1.84 -4.04 0.15
C THR A 85 -0.77 -2.97 0.27
N ILE A 86 -0.01 -3.00 1.36
CA ILE A 86 1.29 -2.34 1.48
C ILE A 86 2.23 -3.26 2.25
N ALA A 87 3.39 -3.56 1.67
CA ALA A 87 4.37 -4.47 2.24
C ALA A 87 5.79 -3.90 2.06
N ILE A 88 6.62 -4.08 3.08
CA ILE A 88 8.05 -3.76 3.08
C ILE A 88 8.80 -5.04 3.44
N THR A 89 9.89 -5.34 2.73
CA THR A 89 10.77 -6.49 2.99
C THR A 89 11.16 -6.53 4.48
N PRO A 90 11.23 -7.71 5.12
CA PRO A 90 11.62 -7.81 6.54
C PRO A 90 12.92 -7.06 6.88
N GLU A 91 13.90 -7.08 5.98
CA GLU A 91 15.21 -6.45 6.12
C GLU A 91 15.15 -4.91 6.09
N ALA A 92 14.10 -4.35 5.48
CA ALA A 92 13.89 -2.91 5.34
C ALA A 92 12.82 -2.37 6.32
N GLN A 93 12.15 -3.24 7.08
CA GLN A 93 11.21 -2.84 8.11
C GLN A 93 11.88 -2.15 9.30
N GLY A 94 11.10 -1.35 10.04
CA GLY A 94 11.57 -0.64 11.24
C GLY A 94 12.36 0.65 10.95
N LYS A 95 12.71 0.89 9.68
CA LYS A 95 13.46 2.06 9.21
C LYS A 95 12.59 3.24 8.76
N GLY A 96 11.27 3.19 9.01
CA GLY A 96 10.32 4.23 8.60
C GLY A 96 9.84 4.15 7.13
N LEU A 97 10.37 3.24 6.31
CA LEU A 97 10.05 3.14 4.88
C LEU A 97 8.55 2.98 4.57
N GLY A 98 7.80 2.19 5.34
CA GLY A 98 6.36 2.06 5.14
C GLY A 98 5.60 3.38 5.32
N SER A 99 6.10 4.26 6.21
CA SER A 99 5.53 5.60 6.41
C SER A 99 5.83 6.52 5.24
N LEU A 100 7.08 6.52 4.80
CA LEU A 100 7.54 7.33 3.68
C LEU A 100 6.85 6.91 2.39
N PHE A 101 6.75 5.60 2.16
CA PHE A 101 6.09 5.05 0.99
C PHE A 101 4.62 5.49 0.94
N LEU A 102 3.87 5.30 2.03
CA LEU A 102 2.46 5.71 2.05
C LEU A 102 2.30 7.24 1.97
N GLN A 103 3.19 8.02 2.58
CA GLN A 103 3.16 9.47 2.46
C GLN A 103 3.38 9.94 1.01
N ALA A 104 4.36 9.36 0.32
CA ALA A 104 4.65 9.64 -1.07
C ALA A 104 3.47 9.23 -1.98
N LEU A 105 2.86 8.07 -1.74
CA LEU A 105 1.64 7.64 -2.46
C LEU A 105 0.47 8.61 -2.26
N ILE A 106 0.26 9.12 -1.03
CA ILE A 106 -0.77 10.12 -0.75
C ILE A 106 -0.54 11.40 -1.53
N GLN A 107 0.71 11.85 -1.68
CA GLN A 107 1.03 13.06 -2.45
C GLN A 107 0.88 12.85 -3.96
N ALA A 108 1.16 11.63 -4.44
CA ALA A 108 1.03 11.24 -5.84
C ALA A 108 -0.42 11.06 -6.29
N LEU A 109 -1.39 11.00 -5.36
CA LEU A 109 -2.81 10.85 -5.68
C LEU A 109 -3.35 12.08 -6.46
N PRO A 110 -4.02 11.86 -7.61
CA PRO A 110 -4.64 12.92 -8.39
C PRO A 110 -5.56 13.82 -7.56
N THR A 111 -5.66 15.09 -7.92
CA THR A 111 -6.49 16.08 -7.23
C THR A 111 -7.97 15.71 -7.15
N MET A 112 -8.46 14.94 -8.13
CA MET A 112 -9.82 14.40 -8.14
C MET A 112 -10.09 13.31 -7.11
N ILE A 113 -9.05 12.70 -6.52
CA ILE A 113 -9.22 11.74 -5.43
C ILE A 113 -9.48 12.51 -4.14
N GLU A 114 -10.72 12.44 -3.66
CA GLU A 114 -11.19 13.11 -2.46
C GLU A 114 -11.09 12.21 -1.23
N GLN A 115 -11.09 10.90 -1.42
CA GLN A 115 -11.18 9.92 -0.33
C GLN A 115 -10.18 8.78 -0.58
N PHE A 116 -9.37 8.47 0.44
CA PHE A 116 -8.46 7.33 0.40
C PHE A 116 -8.79 6.37 1.54
N TYR A 117 -9.18 5.14 1.19
CA TYR A 117 -9.61 4.11 2.11
C TYR A 117 -8.56 3.04 2.31
N LEU A 118 -8.63 2.38 3.46
CA LEU A 118 -7.91 1.15 3.74
C LEU A 118 -8.67 0.28 4.75
N GLU A 119 -8.31 -0.99 4.76
CA GLU A 119 -8.77 -1.97 5.74
C GLU A 119 -7.58 -2.59 6.45
N VAL A 120 -7.70 -2.77 7.75
CA VAL A 120 -6.60 -3.30 8.57
C VAL A 120 -7.14 -4.17 9.69
N ARG A 121 -6.46 -5.30 9.94
CA ARG A 121 -6.75 -6.19 11.08
C ARG A 121 -6.74 -5.40 12.39
N VAL A 122 -7.73 -5.62 13.26
CA VAL A 122 -7.81 -4.94 14.57
C VAL A 122 -6.57 -5.18 15.44
N SER A 123 -5.90 -6.32 15.30
CA SER A 123 -4.67 -6.62 16.03
C SER A 123 -3.43 -5.88 15.51
N ASN A 124 -3.47 -5.29 14.31
CA ASN A 124 -2.31 -4.61 13.71
C ASN A 124 -2.18 -3.16 14.20
N TYR A 125 -1.97 -3.01 15.51
CA TYR A 125 -1.83 -1.70 16.17
C TYR A 125 -0.70 -0.85 15.60
N ARG A 126 0.37 -1.48 15.08
CA ARG A 126 1.49 -0.76 14.45
C ARG A 126 1.04 -0.06 13.17
N ALA A 127 0.31 -0.75 12.28
CA ALA A 127 -0.23 -0.17 11.06
C ALA A 127 -1.31 0.88 11.38
N ILE A 128 -2.21 0.60 12.31
CA ILE A 128 -3.25 1.56 12.73
C ILE A 128 -2.62 2.88 13.21
N ARG A 129 -1.58 2.83 14.06
CA ARG A 129 -0.84 4.03 14.50
C ARG A 129 -0.12 4.75 13.36
N LEU A 130 0.37 4.01 12.36
CA LEU A 130 0.95 4.61 11.16
C LEU A 130 -0.12 5.39 10.39
N TYR A 131 -1.25 4.76 10.10
CA TYR A 131 -2.34 5.35 9.33
C TYR A 131 -2.91 6.59 10.02
N HIS A 132 -3.08 6.57 11.35
CA HIS A 132 -3.48 7.76 12.10
C HIS A 132 -2.51 8.93 11.96
N ARG A 133 -1.19 8.69 12.06
CA ARG A 133 -0.17 9.74 11.86
C ARG A 133 -0.22 10.33 10.46
N LEU A 134 -0.59 9.51 9.48
CA LEU A 134 -0.80 9.93 8.10
C LEU A 134 -2.23 10.44 7.85
N GLY A 135 -2.97 10.81 8.89
CA GLY A 135 -4.27 11.50 8.81
C GLY A 135 -5.46 10.63 8.42
N PHE A 136 -5.33 9.29 8.45
CA PHE A 136 -6.49 8.40 8.36
C PHE A 136 -7.26 8.39 9.69
N ILE A 137 -8.58 8.31 9.60
CA ILE A 137 -9.50 8.16 10.74
C ILE A 137 -10.27 6.85 10.61
N LYS A 138 -10.61 6.21 11.74
CA LYS A 138 -11.53 5.06 11.73
C LYS A 138 -12.92 5.54 11.36
N ILE A 139 -13.55 4.89 10.37
CA ILE A 139 -14.91 5.20 9.92
C ILE A 139 -15.89 4.05 10.14
N ALA A 140 -15.39 2.81 10.19
CA ALA A 140 -16.20 1.64 10.43
C ALA A 140 -15.38 0.48 11.00
N GLU A 141 -16.08 -0.57 11.39
CA GLU A 141 -15.49 -1.85 11.77
C GLU A 141 -16.30 -2.97 11.10
N ARG A 142 -15.63 -3.92 10.48
CA ARG A 142 -16.25 -5.10 9.86
C ARG A 142 -16.02 -6.30 10.75
N LYS A 143 -17.11 -6.84 11.28
CA LYS A 143 -17.05 -8.04 12.11
C LYS A 143 -16.66 -9.26 11.30
N ASP A 144 -15.81 -10.11 11.87
CA ASP A 144 -15.48 -11.43 11.32
C ASP A 144 -14.95 -11.36 9.86
N TYR A 145 -14.22 -10.30 9.53
CA TYR A 145 -13.82 -10.00 8.15
C TYR A 145 -12.64 -10.84 7.66
N TYR A 146 -11.55 -10.86 8.43
CA TYR A 146 -10.35 -11.60 8.06
C TYR A 146 -10.40 -13.03 8.59
N ARG A 147 -10.02 -14.00 7.76
CA ARG A 147 -9.75 -15.36 8.24
C ARG A 147 -8.45 -15.38 9.05
N HIS A 148 -8.46 -16.14 10.14
CA HIS A 148 -7.30 -16.48 10.96
C HIS A 148 -7.34 -17.98 11.27
N GLY A 149 -6.21 -18.65 11.51
CA GLY A 149 -6.07 -20.12 11.43
C GLY A 149 -7.15 -20.97 12.12
N LEU A 150 -7.78 -20.47 13.18
CA LEU A 150 -8.87 -21.14 13.92
C LEU A 150 -10.13 -20.28 14.09
N GLY A 151 -10.23 -19.15 13.40
CA GLY A 151 -11.32 -18.21 13.63
C GLY A 151 -11.38 -17.06 12.63
N ARG A 152 -12.05 -15.99 13.04
CA ARG A 152 -12.17 -14.76 12.27
C ARG A 152 -11.71 -13.59 13.10
N GLU A 153 -11.27 -12.56 12.41
CA GLU A 153 -10.77 -11.33 13.02
C GLU A 153 -11.45 -10.13 12.37
N ASP A 154 -11.82 -9.16 13.20
CA ASP A 154 -12.44 -7.93 12.74
C ASP A 154 -11.45 -7.06 11.93
N ALA A 155 -11.99 -6.25 11.04
CA ALA A 155 -11.25 -5.23 10.31
C ALA A 155 -11.68 -3.83 10.74
N VAL A 156 -10.71 -2.94 10.93
CA VAL A 156 -10.95 -1.50 11.02
C VAL A 156 -10.93 -0.94 9.60
N VAL A 157 -11.99 -0.24 9.21
CA VAL A 157 -12.00 0.55 7.98
C VAL A 157 -11.58 1.97 8.33
N MET A 158 -10.56 2.47 7.65
CA MET A 158 -10.06 3.83 7.86
C MET A 158 -10.13 4.63 6.57
N ALA A 159 -10.32 5.94 6.69
CA ALA A 159 -10.36 6.86 5.56
C ALA A 159 -9.53 8.12 5.84
N ARG A 160 -8.87 8.64 4.80
CA ARG A 160 -8.31 9.99 4.75
C ARG A 160 -9.09 10.80 3.73
N ILE A 161 -9.60 11.95 4.16
CA ILE A 161 -10.34 12.88 3.29
C ILE A 161 -9.39 14.00 2.86
N ARG A 162 -9.36 14.29 1.56
CA ARG A 162 -8.62 15.43 1.01
C ARG A 162 -9.27 16.71 1.51
N ARG A 163 -8.48 17.61 2.09
CA ARG A 163 -8.91 18.93 2.58
C ARG A 163 -8.46 20.01 1.61
#